data_AF-A0A1Q3QGN2-F1
#
_entry.id   AF-A0A1Q3QGN2-F1
#
_cell.length_a   1.000
_cell.length_b   1.000
_cell.length_c   1.000
_cell.angle_alpha   90.00
_cell.angle_beta   90.00
_cell.angle_gamma   90.00
#
_symmetry.space_group_name_H-M   'P 1'
#
loop_
_entity.id
_entity.type
_entity.pdbx_description
1 polymer ?
#
loop_
_entity_poly.entity_id
_entity_poly.type
_entity_poly.pdbx_seq_one_letter_code
_entity_poly.pdbx_strand_id
1 'polypeptide(L)'
;MVTLFSCQGKNAGNSPDNENKNAVVKTNSKGKYAIKSGIIEYNGTVMGMQQVQTQIFDDYGNKEVTLTQMEMMGVKTDQHTLTKDGFTYTFDMKEKTGTKTPASPVTNIDFRNLTEDMKNAMKLEELGKETFLGKSCVKYSLDYDRYQMKGSFLVWNGIPLKTNIDMSGIEVNLEATKIEENPTIPAGTFDVPDDIKFQ
;
A
#
# COMPACT_ATOMS: atom_id res chain seq x y z
N MET A 1 -3.96 -59.86 -56.13
CA MET A 1 -3.16 -58.65 -55.91
C MET A 1 -2.94 -58.51 -54.41
N VAL A 2 -1.70 -58.68 -53.96
CA VAL A 2 -0.98 -57.93 -52.90
C VAL A 2 -1.72 -57.72 -51.56
N THR A 3 -1.25 -57.98 -50.35
CA THR A 3 -0.15 -58.71 -49.66
C THR A 3 -0.55 -58.61 -48.17
N LEU A 4 -0.09 -59.52 -47.30
CA LEU A 4 -0.10 -59.35 -45.84
C LEU A 4 0.54 -58.02 -45.40
N PHE A 5 0.21 -57.51 -44.20
CA PHE A 5 1.18 -57.29 -43.10
C PHE A 5 0.51 -56.69 -41.85
N SER A 6 0.75 -57.37 -40.72
CA SER A 6 0.61 -56.85 -39.36
C SER A 6 1.83 -56.00 -39.01
N CYS A 7 1.67 -54.92 -38.25
CA CYS A 7 2.77 -54.23 -37.56
C CYS A 7 2.28 -53.59 -36.24
N GLN A 8 2.72 -54.15 -35.12
CA GLN A 8 3.01 -53.38 -33.90
C GLN A 8 4.42 -52.78 -34.02
N GLY A 9 4.62 -51.52 -33.62
CA GLY A 9 5.96 -50.93 -33.53
C GLY A 9 6.02 -49.45 -33.12
N LYS A 10 6.24 -49.22 -31.82
CA LYS A 10 7.08 -48.20 -31.12
C LYS A 10 7.11 -46.71 -31.55
N ASN A 11 6.85 -45.88 -30.52
CA ASN A 11 7.49 -44.61 -30.11
C ASN A 11 7.73 -43.47 -31.12
N ALA A 12 7.02 -42.36 -30.89
CA ALA A 12 7.59 -41.02 -30.92
C ALA A 12 6.80 -40.14 -29.94
N GLY A 13 7.51 -39.41 -29.08
CA GLY A 13 6.93 -38.60 -28.02
C GLY A 13 6.09 -37.45 -28.55
N ASN A 14 5.11 -37.04 -27.74
CA ASN A 14 4.62 -35.68 -27.74
C ASN A 14 4.47 -35.25 -26.28
N SER A 15 5.36 -34.33 -25.89
CA SER A 15 5.20 -33.46 -24.73
C SER A 15 3.81 -32.84 -24.80
N PRO A 16 3.00 -32.84 -23.72
CA PRO A 16 2.04 -31.77 -23.55
C PRO A 16 2.84 -30.56 -23.08
N ASP A 17 2.88 -29.54 -23.94
CA ASP A 17 3.28 -28.19 -23.57
C ASP A 17 2.58 -27.82 -22.26
N ASN A 18 3.37 -27.79 -21.19
CA ASN A 18 2.93 -27.32 -19.89
C ASN A 18 3.02 -25.79 -19.96
N GLU A 19 2.03 -25.17 -20.63
CA GLU A 19 1.69 -23.78 -20.40
C GLU A 19 1.42 -23.63 -18.90
N ASN A 20 2.46 -23.24 -18.17
CA ASN A 20 2.34 -22.89 -16.77
C ASN A 20 1.52 -21.60 -16.71
N LYS A 21 0.21 -21.80 -16.56
CA LYS A 21 -0.78 -20.79 -16.29
C LYS A 21 -0.30 -20.01 -15.07
N ASN A 22 0.11 -18.77 -15.28
CA ASN A 22 0.01 -17.73 -14.27
C ASN A 22 -1.48 -17.57 -13.94
N ALA A 23 -2.01 -18.52 -13.16
CA ALA A 23 -3.30 -18.40 -12.53
C ALA A 23 -3.13 -17.35 -11.46
N VAL A 24 -3.44 -16.10 -11.84
CA VAL A 24 -3.70 -15.02 -10.91
C VAL A 24 -4.73 -15.56 -9.93
N VAL A 25 -4.30 -15.88 -8.71
CA VAL A 25 -5.20 -16.13 -7.61
C VAL A 25 -5.89 -14.79 -7.35
N LYS A 26 -7.05 -14.59 -7.98
CA LYS A 26 -7.94 -13.48 -7.66
C LYS A 26 -8.44 -13.73 -6.23
N THR A 27 -7.72 -13.18 -5.27
CA THR A 27 -8.27 -12.86 -3.96
C THR A 27 -9.49 -11.97 -4.21
N ASN A 28 -10.68 -12.41 -3.79
CA ASN A 28 -11.90 -11.58 -3.76
C ASN A 28 -11.74 -10.48 -2.67
N SER A 29 -10.72 -9.64 -2.79
CA SER A 29 -10.45 -8.55 -1.87
C SER A 29 -11.42 -7.40 -2.17
N LYS A 30 -12.07 -6.89 -1.13
CA LYS A 30 -12.98 -5.73 -1.24
C LYS A 30 -12.24 -4.38 -1.30
N GLY A 31 -10.94 -4.41 -0.98
CA GLY A 31 -10.03 -3.27 -0.99
C GLY A 31 -8.63 -3.71 -0.55
N LYS A 32 -7.75 -2.75 -0.28
CA LYS A 32 -6.35 -2.99 0.14
C LYS A 32 -6.19 -3.42 1.60
N TYR A 33 -7.25 -3.29 2.42
CA TYR A 33 -7.25 -3.72 3.82
C TYR A 33 -8.24 -4.86 4.06
N ALA A 34 -7.93 -5.72 5.05
CA ALA A 34 -8.78 -6.86 5.41
C ALA A 34 -10.00 -6.47 6.25
N ILE A 35 -9.90 -5.38 7.01
CA ILE A 35 -10.97 -4.84 7.86
C ILE A 35 -11.68 -3.70 7.14
N LYS A 36 -12.95 -3.45 7.49
CA LYS A 36 -13.79 -2.50 6.76
C LYS A 36 -13.38 -1.06 7.03
N SER A 37 -13.22 -0.68 8.29
CA SER A 37 -12.79 0.66 8.69
C SER A 37 -11.75 0.60 9.81
N GLY A 38 -11.00 1.68 9.97
CA GLY A 38 -10.00 1.81 11.02
C GLY A 38 -9.54 3.24 11.24
N ILE A 39 -9.12 3.52 12.47
CA ILE A 39 -8.36 4.73 12.84
C ILE A 39 -7.02 4.25 13.40
N ILE A 40 -5.93 4.69 12.79
CA ILE A 40 -4.57 4.30 13.18
C ILE A 40 -3.78 5.56 13.45
N GLU A 41 -3.24 5.65 14.66
CA GLU A 41 -2.37 6.74 15.09
C GLU A 41 -0.92 6.26 14.94
N TYR A 42 -0.05 7.14 14.43
CA TYR A 42 1.36 6.89 14.24
C TYR A 42 2.18 8.04 14.82
N ASN A 43 3.35 7.69 15.36
CA ASN A 43 4.44 8.63 15.57
C ASN A 43 5.54 8.34 14.56
N GLY A 44 6.28 9.36 14.15
CA GLY A 44 7.34 9.15 13.20
C GLY A 44 8.21 10.36 12.93
N THR A 45 9.06 10.21 11.92
CA THR A 45 9.91 11.28 11.43
C THR A 45 9.94 11.33 9.91
N VAL A 46 10.09 12.54 9.37
CA VAL A 46 10.49 12.78 7.97
C VAL A 46 11.75 13.64 8.01
N MET A 47 12.84 13.17 7.41
CA MET A 47 14.14 13.86 7.48
C MET A 47 14.56 14.20 8.93
N GLY A 48 14.26 13.30 9.87
CA GLY A 48 14.52 13.50 11.30
C GLY A 48 13.56 14.45 12.03
N MET A 49 12.68 15.17 11.32
CA MET A 49 11.66 16.03 11.93
C MET A 49 10.50 15.19 12.42
N GLN A 50 10.07 15.41 13.67
CA GLN A 50 8.97 14.66 14.27
C GLN A 50 7.63 14.99 13.61
N GLN A 51 6.80 13.97 13.47
CA GLN A 51 5.41 14.09 13.04
C GLN A 51 4.50 13.10 13.77
N VAL A 52 3.24 13.48 13.89
CA VAL A 52 2.15 12.59 14.30
C VAL A 52 1.21 12.44 13.12
N GLN A 53 0.79 11.21 12.84
CA GLN A 53 -0.13 10.91 11.75
C GLN A 53 -1.34 10.15 12.26
N THR A 54 -2.54 10.53 11.80
CA THR A 54 -3.76 9.74 11.98
C THR A 54 -4.27 9.32 10.62
N GLN A 55 -4.22 8.02 10.34
CA GLN A 55 -4.84 7.43 9.16
C GLN A 55 -6.26 6.99 9.51
N ILE A 56 -7.24 7.47 8.76
CA ILE A 56 -8.63 7.08 8.89
C ILE A 56 -9.06 6.47 7.58
N PHE A 57 -9.66 5.28 7.63
CA PHE A 57 -10.19 4.64 6.43
C PHE A 57 -11.54 3.97 6.68
N ASP A 58 -12.29 3.80 5.59
CA ASP A 58 -13.50 3.00 5.49
C ASP A 58 -13.52 2.27 4.14
N ASP A 59 -14.51 1.41 3.94
CA ASP A 59 -14.70 0.60 2.76
C ASP A 59 -13.41 -0.15 2.34
N TYR A 60 -12.79 -0.84 3.31
CA TYR A 60 -11.60 -1.67 3.10
C TYR A 60 -10.39 -0.89 2.54
N GLY A 61 -10.29 0.41 2.83
CA GLY A 61 -9.24 1.29 2.35
C GLY A 61 -9.54 1.97 1.02
N ASN A 62 -10.74 1.79 0.45
CA ASN A 62 -11.17 2.53 -0.75
C ASN A 62 -11.49 4.00 -0.44
N LYS A 63 -11.79 4.30 0.82
CA LYS A 63 -11.92 5.67 1.35
C LYS A 63 -10.89 5.87 2.43
N GLU A 64 -10.01 6.85 2.25
CA GLU A 64 -8.93 7.08 3.19
C GLU A 64 -8.52 8.53 3.23
N VAL A 65 -8.30 9.02 4.44
CA VAL A 65 -7.67 10.31 4.71
C VAL A 65 -6.54 10.10 5.70
N THR A 66 -5.45 10.81 5.48
CA THR A 66 -4.33 10.91 6.41
C THR A 66 -4.27 12.33 6.94
N LEU A 67 -4.33 12.47 8.26
CA LEU A 67 -4.10 13.72 8.98
C LEU A 67 -2.66 13.71 9.47
N THR A 68 -1.88 14.71 9.11
CA THR A 68 -0.47 14.82 9.49
C THR A 68 -0.26 16.11 10.25
N GLN A 69 0.30 16.01 11.44
CA GLN A 69 0.74 17.13 12.25
C GLN A 69 2.26 17.13 12.30
N MET A 70 2.87 18.23 11.90
CA MET A 70 4.32 18.42 11.90
C MET A 70 4.67 19.64 12.74
N GLU A 71 5.83 19.60 13.40
CA GLU A 71 6.43 20.78 14.01
C GLU A 71 7.73 21.12 13.30
N MET A 72 7.75 22.24 12.59
CA MET A 72 8.92 22.76 11.90
C MET A 72 9.35 24.07 12.56
N MET A 73 10.54 24.08 13.18
CA MET A 73 11.12 25.29 13.78
C MET A 73 10.17 26.01 14.78
N GLY A 74 9.41 25.23 15.57
CA GLY A 74 8.42 25.75 16.54
C GLY A 74 7.07 26.16 15.94
N VAL A 75 6.88 25.99 14.63
CA VAL A 75 5.60 26.19 13.94
C VAL A 75 4.94 24.83 13.74
N LYS A 76 3.72 24.68 14.27
CA LYS A 76 2.89 23.50 14.03
C LYS A 76 2.08 23.67 12.75
N THR A 77 2.11 22.67 11.88
CA THR A 77 1.33 22.62 10.63
C THR A 77 0.48 21.37 10.62
N ASP A 78 -0.76 21.51 10.13
CA ASP A 78 -1.74 20.43 10.05
C ASP A 78 -2.15 20.23 8.59
N GLN A 79 -1.93 19.03 8.06
CA GLN A 79 -2.19 18.70 6.67
C GLN A 79 -3.14 17.51 6.55
N HIS A 80 -4.06 17.59 5.61
CA HIS A 80 -4.95 16.50 5.22
C HIS A 80 -4.52 15.99 3.85
N THR A 81 -4.37 14.68 3.73
CA THR A 81 -4.04 14.00 2.47
C THR A 81 -5.13 12.98 2.14
N LEU A 82 -5.74 13.10 0.96
CA LEU A 82 -6.81 12.21 0.50
C LEU A 82 -6.60 11.85 -0.97
N THR A 83 -6.81 10.58 -1.33
CA THR A 83 -6.82 10.15 -2.73
C THR A 83 -8.26 9.91 -3.19
N LYS A 84 -8.69 10.61 -4.23
CA LYS A 84 -10.04 10.52 -4.80
C LYS A 84 -10.02 10.83 -6.29
N ASP A 85 -10.79 10.08 -7.06
CA ASP A 85 -10.96 10.27 -8.52
C ASP A 85 -9.63 10.32 -9.30
N GLY A 86 -8.63 9.54 -8.87
CA GLY A 86 -7.30 9.47 -9.51
C GLY A 86 -6.34 10.60 -9.12
N PHE A 87 -6.72 11.45 -8.17
CA PHE A 87 -5.89 12.55 -7.67
C PHE A 87 -5.59 12.37 -6.18
N THR A 88 -4.43 12.85 -5.76
CA THR A 88 -4.09 13.11 -4.36
C THR A 88 -4.27 14.59 -4.08
N TYR A 89 -5.12 14.86 -3.10
CA TYR A 89 -5.39 16.18 -2.55
C TYR A 89 -4.62 16.33 -1.25
N THR A 90 -3.82 17.38 -1.15
CA THR A 90 -3.05 17.68 0.04
C THR A 90 -3.34 19.12 0.45
N PHE A 91 -3.95 19.35 1.61
CA PHE A 91 -4.46 20.67 1.99
C PHE A 91 -4.39 20.97 3.49
N ASP A 92 -4.37 22.26 3.80
CA ASP A 92 -4.46 22.78 5.16
C ASP A 92 -5.84 23.42 5.38
N MET A 93 -6.53 22.96 6.43
CA MET A 93 -7.91 23.39 6.74
C MET A 93 -7.99 24.82 7.30
N LYS A 94 -6.90 25.34 7.86
CA LYS A 94 -6.80 26.68 8.43
C LYS A 94 -6.41 27.69 7.35
N GLU A 95 -5.37 27.38 6.57
CA GLU A 95 -4.88 28.27 5.51
C GLU A 95 -5.77 28.23 4.25
N LYS A 96 -6.69 27.25 4.16
CA LYS A 96 -7.64 27.09 3.05
C LYS A 96 -6.98 26.99 1.68
N THR A 97 -5.81 26.37 1.66
CA THR A 97 -5.00 26.16 0.45
C THR A 97 -4.50 24.72 0.41
N GLY A 98 -4.21 24.25 -0.81
CA GLY A 98 -3.68 22.91 -1.02
C GLY A 98 -3.16 22.71 -2.43
N THR A 99 -2.75 21.48 -2.70
CA THR A 99 -2.31 21.02 -4.01
C THR A 99 -3.16 19.84 -4.46
N LYS A 100 -3.39 19.75 -5.76
CA LYS A 100 -4.04 18.59 -6.39
C LYS A 100 -3.08 17.99 -7.41
N THR A 101 -2.64 16.76 -7.16
CA THR A 101 -1.70 16.07 -8.04
C THR A 101 -2.27 14.74 -8.51
N PRO A 102 -1.87 14.20 -9.67
CA PRO A 102 -2.21 12.82 -10.04
C PRO A 102 -1.74 11.84 -8.95
N ALA A 103 -2.57 10.86 -8.61
CA ALA A 103 -2.23 9.88 -7.59
C ALA A 103 -1.00 9.06 -8.01
N SER A 104 -0.03 8.92 -7.11
CA SER A 104 1.16 8.10 -7.33
C SER A 104 0.94 6.66 -6.88
N PRO A 105 1.34 5.65 -7.67
CA PRO A 105 1.27 4.26 -7.24
C PRO A 105 2.25 3.92 -6.11
N VAL A 106 3.29 4.75 -5.90
CA VAL A 106 4.38 4.49 -4.94
C VAL A 106 3.93 4.68 -3.49
N THR A 107 3.00 5.60 -3.25
CA THR A 107 2.51 5.93 -1.90
C THR A 107 1.32 5.08 -1.48
N ASN A 108 0.88 4.12 -2.30
CA ASN A 108 -0.36 3.36 -2.08
C ASN A 108 -0.23 1.89 -2.50
N ILE A 109 0.76 1.19 -1.94
CA ILE A 109 0.99 -0.24 -2.20
C ILE A 109 -0.17 -1.05 -1.57
N ASP A 110 -0.84 -1.86 -2.39
CA ASP A 110 -1.81 -2.86 -1.92
C ASP A 110 -1.08 -4.17 -1.59
N PHE A 111 -0.67 -4.32 -0.33
CA PHE A 111 0.02 -5.51 0.16
C PHE A 111 -0.85 -6.79 0.15
N ARG A 112 -2.17 -6.68 -0.01
CA ARG A 112 -3.06 -7.85 -0.08
C ARG A 112 -3.18 -8.41 -1.49
N ASN A 113 -2.91 -7.59 -2.50
CA ASN A 113 -3.12 -7.94 -3.91
C ASN A 113 -1.85 -7.67 -4.75
N LEU A 114 -0.69 -8.06 -4.23
CA LEU A 114 0.60 -7.93 -4.91
C LEU A 114 0.69 -8.92 -6.09
N THR A 115 0.84 -8.41 -7.31
CA THR A 115 1.18 -9.23 -8.47
C THR A 115 2.67 -9.56 -8.49
N GLU A 116 3.05 -10.61 -9.22
CA GLU A 116 4.47 -10.95 -9.41
C GLU A 116 5.23 -9.81 -10.10
N ASP A 117 4.63 -9.13 -11.07
CA ASP A 117 5.23 -7.96 -11.73
C ASP A 117 5.50 -6.82 -10.73
N MET A 118 4.57 -6.57 -9.80
CA MET A 118 4.75 -5.57 -8.74
C MET A 118 5.89 -5.95 -7.80
N LYS A 119 5.92 -7.21 -7.33
CA LYS A 119 6.98 -7.71 -6.46
C LYS A 119 8.35 -7.58 -7.13
N ASN A 120 8.46 -8.02 -8.38
CA ASN A 120 9.69 -7.94 -9.16
C ASN A 120 10.13 -6.49 -9.40
N ALA A 121 9.19 -5.60 -9.78
CA ALA A 121 9.50 -4.20 -10.04
C ALA A 121 10.02 -3.47 -8.79
N MET A 122 9.46 -3.79 -7.62
CA MET A 122 9.83 -3.19 -6.33
C MET A 122 10.92 -3.95 -5.56
N LYS A 123 11.39 -5.07 -6.11
CA LYS A 123 12.22 -6.09 -5.41
C LYS A 123 11.68 -6.36 -3.99
N LEU A 124 10.37 -6.56 -3.89
CA LEU A 124 9.67 -6.70 -2.62
C LEU A 124 9.82 -8.14 -2.11
N GLU A 125 10.43 -8.33 -0.94
CA GLU A 125 10.68 -9.65 -0.36
C GLU A 125 9.98 -9.81 1.00
N GLU A 126 9.39 -10.97 1.24
CA GLU A 126 8.85 -11.34 2.55
C GLU A 126 9.97 -11.88 3.46
N LEU A 127 10.23 -11.18 4.56
CA LEU A 127 11.30 -11.52 5.50
C LEU A 127 10.82 -12.35 6.70
N GLY A 128 9.52 -12.64 6.78
CA GLY A 128 8.90 -13.42 7.85
C GLY A 128 7.80 -12.67 8.59
N LYS A 129 7.46 -13.18 9.78
CA LYS A 129 6.38 -12.61 10.62
C LYS A 129 6.93 -12.10 11.94
N GLU A 130 6.41 -10.96 12.38
CA GLU A 130 6.71 -10.37 13.69
C GLU A 130 5.40 -9.95 14.37
N THR A 131 5.35 -9.98 15.71
CA THR A 131 4.20 -9.48 16.46
C THR A 131 4.43 -8.02 16.84
N PHE A 132 3.49 -7.14 16.52
CA PHE A 132 3.54 -5.72 16.88
C PHE A 132 2.15 -5.22 17.28
N LEU A 133 2.05 -4.50 18.40
CA LEU A 133 0.77 -4.11 19.02
C LEU A 133 -0.23 -5.28 19.17
N GLY A 134 0.27 -6.48 19.48
CA GLY A 134 -0.54 -7.70 19.58
C GLY A 134 -1.09 -8.23 18.24
N LYS A 135 -0.62 -7.69 17.10
CA LYS A 135 -0.99 -8.13 15.76
C LYS A 135 0.13 -8.94 15.13
N SER A 136 -0.20 -10.03 14.44
CA SER A 136 0.75 -10.79 13.64
C SER A 136 0.94 -10.08 12.29
N CYS A 137 2.10 -9.47 12.10
CA CYS A 137 2.46 -8.73 10.90
C CYS A 137 3.39 -9.56 9.99
N VAL A 138 3.38 -9.29 8.69
CA VAL A 138 4.40 -9.75 7.74
C VAL A 138 5.39 -8.62 7.52
N LYS A 139 6.68 -8.94 7.60
CA LYS A 139 7.75 -7.99 7.32
C LYS A 139 8.14 -8.08 5.86
N TYR A 140 8.19 -6.92 5.20
CA TYR A 140 8.64 -6.79 3.83
C TYR A 140 9.92 -5.95 3.78
N SER A 141 10.89 -6.33 2.94
CA SER A 141 11.88 -5.40 2.39
C SER A 141 11.44 -4.89 1.04
N LEU A 142 11.92 -3.72 0.65
CA LEU A 142 11.68 -3.07 -0.64
C LEU A 142 12.98 -2.45 -1.15
N ASP A 143 13.24 -2.58 -2.44
CA ASP A 143 14.30 -1.88 -3.17
C ASP A 143 13.82 -1.55 -4.60
N TYR A 144 13.22 -0.37 -4.74
CA TYR A 144 12.60 0.12 -5.96
C TYR A 144 13.45 1.19 -6.64
N ASP A 145 14.36 0.75 -7.50
CA ASP A 145 15.33 1.60 -8.23
C ASP A 145 14.67 2.78 -8.97
N ARG A 146 13.51 2.56 -9.60
CA ARG A 146 12.80 3.57 -10.41
C ARG A 146 12.48 4.83 -9.62
N TYR A 147 12.19 4.70 -8.33
CA TYR A 147 11.87 5.81 -7.43
C TYR A 147 12.95 6.04 -6.38
N GLN A 148 14.11 5.37 -6.52
CA GLN A 148 15.21 5.40 -5.54
C GLN A 148 14.69 5.16 -4.12
N MET A 149 13.75 4.23 -3.98
CA MET A 149 13.04 3.96 -2.74
C MET A 149 13.51 2.62 -2.20
N LYS A 150 14.04 2.60 -0.99
CA LYS A 150 14.49 1.37 -0.32
C LYS A 150 14.05 1.37 1.13
N GLY A 151 13.86 0.20 1.72
CA GLY A 151 13.51 0.10 3.12
C GLY A 151 12.70 -1.13 3.47
N SER A 152 11.81 -0.97 4.45
CA SER A 152 10.97 -2.05 4.96
C SER A 152 9.62 -1.57 5.47
N PHE A 153 8.68 -2.52 5.48
CA PHE A 153 7.37 -2.37 6.06
C PHE A 153 7.09 -3.52 7.02
N LEU A 154 6.34 -3.22 8.08
CA LEU A 154 5.71 -4.24 8.92
C LEU A 154 4.20 -4.15 8.76
N VAL A 155 3.60 -5.11 8.05
CA VAL A 155 2.25 -5.01 7.52
C VAL A 155 1.30 -5.98 8.23
N TRP A 156 0.20 -5.46 8.76
CA TRP A 156 -0.87 -6.27 9.34
C TRP A 156 -2.16 -6.08 8.52
N ASN A 157 -2.74 -7.17 8.02
CA ASN A 157 -4.01 -7.13 7.28
C ASN A 157 -4.01 -6.14 6.07
N GLY A 158 -2.85 -5.90 5.48
CA GLY A 158 -2.64 -4.92 4.40
C GLY A 158 -2.23 -3.52 4.88
N ILE A 159 -2.34 -3.22 6.17
CA ILE A 159 -2.05 -1.92 6.78
C ILE A 159 -0.58 -1.90 7.25
N PRO A 160 0.27 -1.00 6.74
CA PRO A 160 1.63 -0.83 7.26
C PRO A 160 1.58 -0.23 8.66
N LEU A 161 1.94 -1.02 9.68
CA LEU A 161 2.03 -0.56 11.07
C LEU A 161 3.42 -0.03 11.42
N LYS A 162 4.45 -0.46 10.68
CA LYS A 162 5.74 0.22 10.67
C LYS A 162 6.20 0.44 9.25
N THR A 163 6.85 1.58 9.05
CA THR A 163 7.40 2.01 7.78
C THR A 163 8.77 2.62 8.05
N ASN A 164 9.81 2.13 7.39
CA ASN A 164 11.15 2.68 7.40
C ASN A 164 11.62 2.69 5.95
N ILE A 165 11.64 3.85 5.32
CA ILE A 165 11.92 3.99 3.89
C ILE A 165 12.78 5.23 3.66
N ASP A 166 13.78 5.07 2.81
CA ASP A 166 14.54 6.16 2.21
C ASP A 166 14.10 6.28 0.76
N MET A 167 13.68 7.48 0.35
CA MET A 167 13.28 7.78 -1.03
C MET A 167 14.08 8.96 -1.54
N SER A 168 15.09 8.71 -2.37
CA SER A 168 16.00 9.74 -2.88
C SER A 168 16.66 10.58 -1.77
N GLY A 169 17.03 9.97 -0.64
CA GLY A 169 17.57 10.67 0.52
C GLY A 169 16.53 11.27 1.46
N ILE A 170 15.23 11.12 1.15
CA ILE A 170 14.13 11.48 2.05
C ILE A 170 13.81 10.29 2.95
N GLU A 171 14.31 10.33 4.18
CA GLU A 171 14.04 9.30 5.18
C GLU A 171 12.67 9.50 5.83
N VAL A 172 11.83 8.47 5.80
CA VAL A 172 10.52 8.41 6.45
C VAL A 172 10.48 7.22 7.39
N ASN A 173 10.21 7.50 8.66
CA ASN A 173 9.97 6.50 9.69
C ASN A 173 8.58 6.72 10.27
N LEU A 174 7.74 5.70 10.30
CA LEU A 174 6.43 5.72 10.95
C LEU A 174 6.26 4.45 11.77
N GLU A 175 5.73 4.59 12.97
CA GLU A 175 5.36 3.49 13.85
C GLU A 175 3.98 3.75 14.43
N ALA A 176 3.06 2.81 14.21
CA ALA A 176 1.73 2.87 14.76
C ALA A 176 1.82 2.80 16.29
N THR A 177 1.06 3.65 16.96
CA THR A 177 0.96 3.71 18.42
C THR A 177 -0.38 3.17 18.91
N LYS A 178 -1.42 3.24 18.06
CA LYS A 178 -2.78 2.78 18.39
C LYS A 178 -3.53 2.37 17.14
N ILE A 179 -4.39 1.35 17.30
CA ILE A 179 -5.27 0.83 16.25
C ILE A 179 -6.68 0.73 16.83
N GLU A 180 -7.63 1.39 16.20
CA GLU A 180 -9.05 1.23 16.46
C GLU A 180 -9.70 0.53 15.26
N GLU A 181 -10.25 -0.67 15.47
CA GLU A 181 -10.82 -1.49 14.40
C GLU A 181 -12.32 -1.28 14.27
N ASN A 182 -12.80 -1.10 13.04
CA ASN A 182 -14.20 -0.90 12.68
C ASN A 182 -14.93 0.22 13.48
N PRO A 183 -14.33 1.40 13.70
CA PRO A 183 -15.00 2.51 14.37
C PRO A 183 -16.15 3.07 13.53
N THR A 184 -17.03 3.83 14.19
CA THR A 184 -18.00 4.68 13.49
C THR A 184 -17.28 5.91 12.94
N ILE A 185 -17.25 6.05 11.62
CA ILE A 185 -16.62 7.19 10.96
C ILE A 185 -17.65 8.31 10.76
N PRO A 186 -17.34 9.55 11.17
CA PRO A 186 -18.21 10.70 10.90
C PRO A 186 -18.49 10.89 9.40
N ALA A 187 -19.70 11.38 9.08
CA ALA A 187 -20.00 11.77 7.71
C ALA A 187 -19.11 12.95 7.29
N GLY A 188 -18.66 12.95 6.04
CA GLY A 188 -17.80 14.02 5.48
C GLY A 188 -16.31 13.85 5.73
N THR A 189 -15.85 12.84 6.50
CA THR A 189 -14.41 12.61 6.75
C THR A 189 -13.58 12.44 5.48
N PHE A 190 -14.18 11.94 4.39
CA PHE A 190 -13.50 11.66 3.13
C PHE A 190 -13.87 12.64 2.01
N ASP A 191 -14.50 13.76 2.35
CA ASP A 191 -14.84 14.78 1.36
C ASP A 191 -13.69 15.75 1.17
N VAL A 192 -13.49 16.17 -0.07
CA VAL A 192 -12.59 17.29 -0.39
C VAL A 192 -13.41 18.56 -0.16
N PRO A 193 -13.02 19.47 0.75
CA PRO A 193 -13.83 20.65 1.02
C PRO A 193 -13.82 21.62 -0.16
N ASP A 194 -14.99 22.18 -0.48
CA ASP A 194 -15.17 23.10 -1.62
C ASP A 194 -14.53 24.48 -1.41
N ASP A 195 -14.19 24.83 -0.17
CA ASP A 195 -13.62 26.12 0.21
C ASP A 195 -12.08 26.15 0.19
N ILE A 196 -11.43 25.04 -0.18
CA ILE A 196 -9.97 24.96 -0.37
C ILE A 196 -9.58 25.41 -1.77
N LYS A 197 -8.59 26.31 -1.85
CA LYS A 197 -7.97 26.70 -3.12
C LYS A 197 -6.83 25.75 -3.47
N PHE A 198 -7.09 24.85 -4.42
CA PHE A 198 -6.08 23.94 -4.96
C PHE A 198 -5.29 24.58 -6.10
N GLN A 199 -3.97 24.38 -6.07
CA GLN A 199 -3.04 24.67 -7.16
C GLN A 199 -2.72 23.41 -7.96
#